data_AF-A0A2E8MFW3-F1
#
_entry.id   AF-A0A2E8MFW3-F1
#
_cell.length_a   1.000
_cell.length_b   1.000
_cell.length_c   1.000
_cell.angle_alpha   90.00
_cell.angle_beta   90.00
_cell.angle_gamma   90.00
#
_symmetry.space_group_name_H-M   'P 1'
#
loop_
_entity.id
_entity.type
_entity.pdbx_description
1 polymer ?
#
loop_
_entity_poly.entity_id
_entity_poly.type
_entity_poly.pdbx_seq_one_letter_code
_entity_poly.pdbx_strand_id
1 'polypeptide(L)'
;MKQVVFLSLIVLASALAVVVVRHENRQVFLEVRSAEIVRDRLNEEWGRLQLEQATWSLHSLVEQEARQELGMVTPGAQDIVVLQLGSTQ
;
A
#
# COMPACT_ATOMS: atom_id res chain seq x y z
N MET A 1 33.76 -31.15 44.30
CA MET A 1 33.44 -31.76 42.97
C MET A 1 31.96 -31.68 42.61
N LYS A 2 31.03 -32.11 43.48
CA LYS A 2 29.58 -32.16 43.21
C LYS A 2 28.96 -30.82 42.72
N GLN A 3 29.39 -29.68 43.29
CA GLN A 3 28.90 -28.35 42.89
C GLN A 3 29.38 -27.92 41.49
N VAL A 4 30.62 -28.27 41.12
CA VAL A 4 31.18 -27.94 39.81
C VAL A 4 30.45 -28.68 38.69
N VAL A 5 30.13 -29.96 38.92
CA VAL A 5 29.33 -30.77 37.98
C VAL A 5 27.94 -30.19 37.81
N PHE A 6 27.30 -29.75 38.90
CA PHE A 6 25.98 -29.13 38.85
C PHE A 6 25.97 -27.82 38.04
N LEU A 7 26.94 -26.93 38.27
CA LEU A 7 27.07 -25.69 37.50
C LEU A 7 27.36 -25.95 36.02
N SER A 8 28.22 -26.93 35.72
CA SER A 8 28.52 -27.31 34.34
C SER A 8 27.29 -27.81 33.59
N LEU A 9 26.45 -28.62 34.25
CA LEU A 9 25.17 -29.07 33.69
C LEU A 9 24.20 -27.92 33.41
N ILE A 10 24.11 -26.94 34.31
CA ILE A 10 23.26 -25.76 34.11
C ILE A 10 23.74 -24.94 32.91
N VAL A 11 25.06 -24.73 32.77
CA VAL A 11 25.60 -23.98 31.63
C VAL A 11 25.35 -24.72 30.31
N LEU A 12 25.52 -26.05 30.29
CA LEU A 12 25.20 -26.86 29.11
C LEU A 12 23.72 -26.78 28.73
N ALA A 13 22.82 -26.88 29.72
CA ALA A 13 21.39 -26.75 29.49
C ALA A 13 21.03 -25.35 28.95
N SER A 14 21.63 -24.29 29.51
CA SER A 14 21.45 -22.91 29.03
C SER A 14 21.94 -22.74 27.59
N ALA A 15 23.12 -23.26 27.26
CA ALA A 15 23.67 -23.19 25.90
C ALA A 15 22.75 -23.88 24.88
N LEU A 16 22.22 -25.06 25.21
CA LEU A 16 21.27 -25.77 24.35
C LEU A 16 19.95 -25.00 24.21
N ALA A 17 19.42 -24.47 25.32
CA ALA A 17 18.19 -23.68 25.30
C ALA A 17 18.30 -22.45 24.38
N VAL A 18 19.43 -21.73 24.42
CA VAL A 18 19.68 -20.58 23.53
C VAL A 18 19.66 -21.00 22.05
N VAL A 19 20.24 -22.14 21.70
CA VAL A 19 20.25 -22.64 20.32
C VAL A 19 18.83 -22.94 19.84
N VAL A 20 18.02 -23.61 20.67
CA VAL A 20 16.62 -23.92 20.36
C VAL A 20 15.82 -22.64 20.16
N VAL A 21 15.89 -21.71 21.12
CA VAL A 21 15.18 -20.42 21.04
C VAL A 21 15.60 -19.64 19.80
N ARG A 22 16.89 -19.64 19.45
CA ARG A 22 17.37 -18.96 18.24
C ARG A 22 16.84 -19.61 16.97
N HIS A 23 16.71 -20.93 16.94
CA HIS A 23 16.15 -21.65 15.81
C HIS A 23 14.66 -21.35 15.61
N GLU A 24 13.88 -21.41 16.70
CA GLU A 24 12.45 -21.05 16.69
C GLU A 24 12.24 -19.60 16.24
N ASN A 25 13.02 -18.66 16.79
CA ASN A 25 12.97 -17.26 16.36
C ASN A 25 13.25 -17.10 14.87
N ARG A 26 14.21 -17.86 14.32
CA ARG A 26 14.50 -17.82 12.89
C ARG A 26 13.32 -18.32 12.07
N GLN A 27 12.62 -19.38 12.49
CA GLN A 27 11.47 -19.89 11.76
C GLN A 27 10.32 -18.87 11.74
N VAL A 28 9.94 -18.35 12.91
CA VAL A 28 8.89 -17.33 13.03
C VAL A 28 9.25 -16.08 12.23
N PHE A 29 10.51 -15.65 12.27
CA PHE A 29 10.98 -14.51 11.48
C PHE A 29 10.82 -14.77 9.97
N LEU A 30 11.16 -15.96 9.48
CA LEU A 30 11.02 -16.28 8.05
C LEU A 30 9.56 -16.24 7.59
N GLU A 31 8.63 -16.70 8.42
CA GLU A 31 7.20 -16.65 8.13
C GLU A 31 6.72 -15.20 7.96
N VAL A 32 7.04 -14.34 8.93
CA VAL A 32 6.71 -12.90 8.86
C VAL A 32 7.31 -12.25 7.62
N ARG A 33 8.60 -12.51 7.34
CA ARG A 33 9.28 -11.95 6.16
C ARG A 33 8.62 -12.38 4.86
N SER A 34 8.13 -13.62 4.77
CA SER A 34 7.44 -14.10 3.57
C SER A 34 6.13 -13.35 3.32
N ALA A 35 5.35 -13.10 4.38
CA ALA A 35 4.10 -12.33 4.29
C ALA A 35 4.36 -10.85 3.95
N GLU A 36 5.41 -10.25 4.52
CA GLU A 36 5.82 -8.87 4.17
C GLU A 36 6.14 -8.72 2.68
N ILE A 37 6.91 -9.65 2.10
CA ILE A 37 7.26 -9.63 0.68
C ILE A 37 6.01 -9.67 -0.21
N VAL A 38 5.05 -10.53 0.11
CA VAL A 38 3.79 -10.63 -0.63
C VAL A 38 3.01 -9.33 -0.53
N ARG A 39 2.84 -8.78 0.69
CA ARG A 39 2.16 -7.50 0.91
C ARG A 39 2.80 -6.38 0.10
N ASP A 40 4.11 -6.25 0.14
CA ASP A 40 4.84 -5.17 -0.52
C ASP A 40 4.67 -5.25 -2.05
N ARG A 41 4.71 -6.47 -2.62
CA ARG A 41 4.43 -6.69 -4.04
C ARG A 41 3.00 -6.28 -4.42
N LEU A 42 2.00 -6.69 -3.65
CA LEU A 42 0.61 -6.29 -3.93
C LEU A 42 0.44 -4.78 -3.85
N ASN A 43 1.14 -4.12 -2.91
CA ASN A 43 1.05 -2.68 -2.75
C ASN A 43 1.69 -1.93 -3.93
N GLU A 44 2.79 -2.45 -4.48
CA GLU A 44 3.40 -1.94 -5.72
C GLU A 44 2.45 -2.10 -6.92
N GLU A 45 1.88 -3.29 -7.11
CA GLU A 45 0.92 -3.57 -8.19
C GLU A 45 -0.32 -2.67 -8.07
N TRP A 46 -0.83 -2.50 -6.85
CA TRP A 46 -1.95 -1.60 -6.56
C TRP A 46 -1.62 -0.14 -6.87
N GLY A 47 -0.43 0.34 -6.48
CA GLY A 47 0.03 1.68 -6.83
C GLY A 47 0.11 1.90 -8.34
N ARG A 48 0.61 0.90 -9.08
CA ARG A 48 0.65 0.92 -10.55
C ARG A 48 -0.76 1.00 -11.15
N LEU A 49 -1.70 0.19 -10.65
CA LEU A 49 -3.10 0.21 -11.09
C LEU A 49 -3.78 1.55 -10.79
N GLN A 50 -3.50 2.17 -9.64
CA GLN A 50 -4.04 3.49 -9.33
C GLN A 50 -3.53 4.58 -10.28
N LEU A 51 -2.26 4.53 -10.67
CA LEU A 51 -1.70 5.45 -11.67
C LEU A 51 -2.33 5.23 -13.06
N GLU A 52 -2.56 3.96 -13.44
CA GLU A 52 -3.30 3.61 -14.64
C GLU A 52 -4.73 4.17 -14.57
N GLN A 53 -5.44 3.99 -13.46
CA GLN A 53 -6.81 4.49 -13.27
C GLN A 53 -6.89 6.02 -13.26
N ALA A 54 -5.93 6.71 -12.63
CA ALA A 54 -5.85 8.16 -12.65
C ALA A 54 -5.71 8.72 -14.08
N THR A 55 -5.02 7.97 -14.96
CA THR A 55 -4.88 8.32 -16.38
C THR A 55 -6.21 8.14 -17.14
N TRP A 56 -7.09 7.26 -16.67
CA TRP A 56 -8.35 6.89 -17.31
C TRP A 56 -9.58 7.53 -16.66
N SER A 57 -9.39 8.42 -15.69
CA SER A 57 -10.47 9.01 -14.88
C SER A 57 -11.29 10.00 -15.71
N LEU A 58 -12.15 9.46 -16.58
CA LEU A 58 -13.37 9.97 -17.24
C LEU A 58 -13.37 11.34 -17.95
N HIS A 59 -12.64 12.34 -17.49
CA HIS A 59 -12.71 13.69 -18.04
C HIS A 59 -12.12 13.76 -19.45
N SER A 60 -10.94 13.18 -19.69
CA SER A 60 -10.29 13.25 -21.00
C SER A 60 -11.07 12.51 -22.09
N LEU A 61 -11.62 11.33 -21.79
CA LEU A 61 -12.40 10.54 -22.73
C LEU A 61 -13.76 11.17 -23.04
N VAL A 62 -14.48 11.63 -22.01
CA VAL A 62 -15.79 12.29 -22.22
C VAL A 62 -15.62 13.63 -22.89
N GLU A 63 -14.58 14.41 -22.55
CA GLU A 63 -14.28 15.68 -23.21
C GLU A 63 -13.85 15.48 -24.67
N GLN A 64 -13.06 14.44 -24.96
CA GLN A 64 -12.65 14.13 -26.33
C GLN A 64 -13.85 13.72 -27.19
N GLU A 65 -14.73 12.85 -26.69
CA GLU A 65 -15.96 12.48 -27.41
C GLU A 65 -16.93 13.65 -27.54
N ALA A 66 -17.13 14.45 -26.49
CA ALA A 66 -17.97 15.65 -26.57
C ALA A 66 -17.44 16.68 -27.58
N ARG A 67 -16.11 16.79 -27.74
CA ARG A 67 -15.50 17.69 -28.71
C ARG A 67 -15.55 17.12 -30.14
N GLN A 68 -15.40 15.82 -30.32
CA GLN A 68 -15.38 15.18 -31.64
C GLN A 68 -16.78 14.87 -32.20
N GLU A 69 -17.66 14.22 -31.43
CA GLU A 69 -19.00 13.83 -31.87
C GLU A 69 -20.01 14.97 -31.75
N LEU A 70 -19.94 15.76 -30.67
CA LEU A 70 -20.90 16.84 -30.39
C LEU A 70 -20.38 18.24 -30.79
N GLY A 71 -19.13 18.35 -31.25
CA GLY A 71 -18.53 19.61 -31.65
C GLY A 71 -18.40 20.64 -30.51
N MET A 72 -18.43 20.21 -29.25
CA MET A 72 -18.43 21.12 -28.10
C MET A 72 -17.08 21.85 -28.01
N VAL A 73 -17.15 23.17 -27.88
CA VAL A 73 -16.00 24.05 -27.65
C VAL A 73 -16.08 24.66 -26.26
N THR A 74 -14.94 24.84 -25.60
CA THR A 74 -14.90 25.49 -24.28
C THR A 74 -15.31 26.96 -24.44
N PRO A 75 -16.41 27.41 -23.80
CA PRO A 75 -16.90 28.77 -23.96
C PRO A 75 -15.89 29.79 -23.44
N GLY A 76 -15.73 30.91 -24.15
CA GLY A 76 -14.86 32.00 -23.71
C GLY A 76 -15.49 32.77 -22.55
N ALA A 77 -14.69 33.57 -21.84
CA ALA A 77 -15.19 34.41 -20.72
C ALA A 77 -16.33 35.37 -21.12
N GLN A 78 -16.50 35.60 -22.42
CA GLN A 78 -17.49 36.49 -23.03
C GLN A 78 -18.84 35.79 -23.25
N ASP A 79 -18.85 34.46 -23.24
CA ASP A 79 -20.02 33.60 -23.48
C ASP A 79 -20.67 33.14 -22.16
N ILE A 80 -20.10 33.49 -21.01
CA ILE A 80 -20.56 33.07 -19.68
C ILE A 80 -21.36 34.20 -19.04
N VAL A 81 -22.67 34.03 -18.94
CA VAL A 81 -23.56 34.94 -18.21
C VAL A 81 -23.94 34.33 -16.86
N VAL A 82 -23.44 34.90 -15.77
CA VAL A 82 -23.78 34.47 -14.41
C VAL A 82 -25.09 35.13 -14.00
N LEU A 83 -26.18 34.36 -14.00
CA LEU A 83 -27.47 34.82 -13.48
C LEU A 83 -27.47 34.68 -11.96
N GLN A 84 -27.40 35.81 -11.25
CA GLN A 84 -27.65 35.83 -9.82
C GLN A 84 -29.16 35.75 -9.61
N LEU A 85 -29.65 34.59 -9.17
CA LEU A 85 -31.06 34.41 -8.89
C LEU A 85 -31.42 35.34 -7.72
N GLY A 86 -32.07 36.45 -8.03
CA GLY A 86 -32.60 37.36 -7.02
C GLY A 86 -33.55 36.57 -6.13
N SER A 87 -33.18 36.42 -4.86
CA SER A 87 -34.08 36.01 -3.80
C SER A 87 -35.34 36.85 -3.92
N THR A 88 -36.40 36.23 -4.43
CA THR A 88 -37.75 36.81 -4.50
C THR A 88 -38.11 37.26 -3.09
N GLN A 89 -38.42 38.55 -2.98
CA GLN A 89 -38.94 39.20 -1.78
C GLN A 89 -40.21 38.52 -1.26
#